data_AF-A0A5Q4YJU1-F1
#
_entry.id   AF-A0A5Q4YJU1-F1
#
_cell.length_a   1.000
_cell.length_b   1.000
_cell.length_c   1.000
_cell.angle_alpha   90.00
_cell.angle_beta   90.00
_cell.angle_gamma   90.00
#
_symmetry.space_group_name_H-M   'P 1'
#
loop_
_entity.id
_entity.type
_entity.pdbx_description
1 polymer ?
#
loop_
_entity_poly.entity_id
_entity_poly.type
_entity_poly.pdbx_seq_one_letter_code
_entity_poly.pdbx_strand_id
1 'polypeptide(L)'
;MIRVLVVHPGIDRPEIVRRDFGMRRGELHITVRSAVAGYVLQKWNVDCSLDRRLDPMIHRLSLKNIESLKDCKNAAIAPGFSNPVATG
;
A
#
# COMPACT_ATOMS: atom_id res chain seq x y z
N MET A 1 12.81 -2.41 -6.78
CA MET A 1 11.78 -3.47 -6.72
C MET A 1 10.46 -2.83 -7.12
N ILE A 2 9.72 -3.46 -8.03
CA ILE A 2 8.42 -2.95 -8.48
C ILE A 2 7.38 -3.33 -7.42
N ARG A 3 6.54 -2.37 -7.02
CA ARG A 3 5.39 -2.56 -6.15
C ARG A 3 4.14 -2.16 -6.88
N VAL A 4 3.09 -2.94 -6.68
CA VAL A 4 1.79 -2.70 -7.31
C VAL A 4 0.82 -2.22 -6.24
N LEU A 5 0.31 -1.00 -6.42
CA LEU A 5 -0.74 -0.42 -5.60
C LEU A 5 -2.06 -0.48 -6.38
N VAL A 6 -3.16 -0.60 -5.66
CA VAL A 6 -4.52 -0.57 -6.18
C VAL A 6 -5.33 0.45 -5.40
N VAL A 7 -6.50 0.80 -5.89
CA VAL A 7 -7.44 1.60 -5.11
C VAL A 7 -7.89 0.80 -3.89
N HIS A 8 -8.01 1.48 -2.76
CA HIS A 8 -8.55 0.87 -1.55
C HIS A 8 -10.01 0.41 -1.78
N PRO A 9 -10.40 -0.82 -1.40
CA PRO A 9 -11.72 -1.37 -1.71
C PRO A 9 -12.88 -0.59 -1.09
N GLY A 10 -12.64 0.08 0.05
CA GLY A 10 -13.62 0.94 0.72
C GLY A 10 -13.88 2.30 0.07
N ILE A 11 -13.28 2.61 -1.09
CA ILE A 11 -13.52 3.87 -1.80
C ILE A 11 -14.78 3.77 -2.65
N ASP A 12 -15.75 4.65 -2.41
CA ASP A 12 -17.00 4.71 -3.19
C ASP A 12 -16.81 5.00 -4.68
N ARG A 13 -15.80 5.81 -5.02
CA ARG A 13 -15.51 6.29 -6.39
C ARG A 13 -14.09 5.95 -6.84
N PRO A 14 -13.81 4.66 -7.13
CA PRO A 14 -12.46 4.23 -7.46
C PRO A 14 -11.94 4.78 -8.79
N GLU A 15 -12.81 5.24 -9.69
CA GLU A 15 -12.46 5.93 -10.93
C GLU A 15 -11.76 7.27 -10.71
N ILE A 16 -12.13 8.01 -9.65
CA ILE A 16 -11.49 9.30 -9.31
C ILE A 16 -10.06 9.03 -8.87
N VAL A 17 -9.87 8.09 -7.93
CA VAL A 17 -8.54 7.71 -7.45
C VAL A 17 -7.68 7.15 -8.60
N ARG A 18 -8.24 6.31 -9.48
CA ARG A 18 -7.51 5.82 -10.65
C ARG A 18 -7.02 6.95 -11.55
N ARG A 19 -7.85 7.98 -11.76
CA ARG A 19 -7.50 9.14 -12.59
C ARG A 19 -6.43 10.02 -11.92
N ASP A 20 -6.59 10.33 -10.65
CA ASP A 20 -5.66 11.17 -9.88
C ASP A 20 -4.25 10.58 -9.83
N PHE A 21 -4.17 9.26 -9.69
CA PHE A 21 -2.90 8.53 -9.64
C PHE A 21 -2.40 8.03 -11.00
N GLY A 22 -3.12 8.32 -12.09
CA GLY A 22 -2.73 7.87 -13.44
C GLY A 22 -2.64 6.34 -13.57
N MET A 23 -3.48 5.61 -12.84
CA MET A 23 -3.45 4.14 -12.81
C MET A 23 -3.74 3.56 -14.20
N ARG A 24 -3.01 2.50 -14.56
CA ARG A 24 -3.24 1.75 -15.80
C ARG A 24 -3.78 0.37 -15.46
N ARG A 25 -4.90 -0.01 -16.09
CA ARG A 25 -5.61 -1.27 -15.81
C ARG A 25 -5.97 -1.44 -14.31
N GLY A 26 -6.23 -0.34 -13.62
CA GLY A 26 -6.57 -0.34 -12.19
C GLY A 26 -5.39 -0.47 -11.23
N GLU A 27 -4.16 -0.40 -11.75
CA GLU A 27 -2.94 -0.56 -10.97
C GLU A 27 -2.01 0.65 -11.10
N LEU A 28 -1.30 0.94 -10.00
CA LEU A 28 -0.21 1.89 -9.95
C LEU A 28 1.09 1.14 -9.67
N HIS A 29 1.99 1.13 -10.64
CA HIS A 29 3.28 0.46 -10.53
C HIS A 29 4.32 1.48 -10.09
N ILE A 30 4.88 1.30 -8.90
CA ILE A 30 5.95 2.17 -8.38
C ILE A 30 7.25 1.39 -8.26
N THR A 31 8.35 2.01 -8.67
CA THR A 31 9.68 1.44 -8.47
C THR A 31 10.31 2.10 -7.26
N VAL A 32 10.39 1.37 -6.14
CA VAL A 32 11.00 1.89 -4.92
C VAL A 32 11.99 0.88 -4.34
N ARG A 33 13.07 1.38 -3.75
CA ARG A 33 14.07 0.55 -3.09
C ARG A 33 13.49 -0.01 -1.79
N SER A 34 13.81 -1.26 -1.46
CA SER A 34 13.34 -1.91 -0.22
C SER A 34 13.69 -1.09 1.02
N ALA A 35 14.88 -0.47 1.05
CA ALA A 35 15.33 0.38 2.16
C ALA A 35 14.48 1.64 2.42
N VAL A 36 13.66 2.10 1.46
CA VAL A 36 12.79 3.29 1.62
C VAL A 36 11.31 2.98 1.34
N ALA A 37 10.99 1.71 1.10
CA ALA A 37 9.64 1.26 0.77
C ALA A 37 8.61 1.66 1.84
N GLY A 38 8.86 1.34 3.11
CA GLY A 38 7.95 1.69 4.21
C GLY A 38 7.70 3.20 4.30
N TYR A 39 8.72 4.02 4.10
CA TYR A 39 8.58 5.48 4.16
C TYR A 39 7.69 6.02 3.05
N VAL A 40 7.88 5.53 1.81
CA VAL A 40 7.03 5.95 0.68
C VAL A 40 5.58 5.54 0.89
N LEU A 41 5.35 4.31 1.38
CA LEU A 41 4.01 3.82 1.67
C LEU A 41 3.32 4.61 2.79
N GLN A 42 4.06 4.96 3.84
CA GLN A 42 3.58 5.84 4.90
C GLN A 42 3.23 7.23 4.37
N LYS A 43 4.13 7.85 3.58
CA LYS A 43 3.90 9.18 3.03
C LYS A 43 2.68 9.24 2.11
N TRP A 44 2.35 8.15 1.44
CA TRP A 44 1.21 8.06 0.53
C TRP A 44 -0.05 7.49 1.19
N ASN A 45 -0.03 7.27 2.51
CA ASN A 45 -1.10 6.63 3.27
C ASN A 45 -1.60 5.34 2.58
N VAL A 46 -0.68 4.47 2.17
CA VAL A 46 -1.06 3.20 1.54
C VAL A 46 -1.45 2.21 2.62
N ASP A 47 -2.65 1.66 2.55
CA ASP A 47 -3.07 0.57 3.40
C ASP A 47 -2.28 -0.71 3.05
N CYS A 48 -1.47 -1.16 4.00
CA CYS A 48 -0.66 -2.37 3.92
C CYS A 48 -1.16 -3.49 4.88
N SER A 49 -2.40 -3.38 5.36
CA SER A 49 -3.08 -4.44 6.13
C SER A 49 -3.57 -5.57 5.24
N LEU A 50 -3.48 -6.81 5.74
CA LEU A 50 -3.89 -8.04 5.05
C LEU A 50 -5.33 -7.97 4.56
N ASP A 51 -6.19 -7.45 5.42
CA ASP A 51 -7.64 -7.35 5.27
C ASP A 51 -8.10 -6.00 4.71
N ARG A 52 -7.16 -5.09 4.36
CA ARG A 52 -7.44 -3.76 3.78
C ARG A 52 -8.48 -2.99 4.61
N ARG A 53 -8.23 -2.94 5.92
CA ARG A 53 -9.18 -2.49 6.94
C ARG A 53 -9.00 -1.04 7.35
N LEU A 54 -7.99 -0.34 6.84
CA LEU A 54 -7.75 1.04 7.24
C LEU A 54 -8.78 1.98 6.61
N ASP A 55 -8.98 3.13 7.25
CA ASP A 55 -9.96 4.11 6.81
C ASP A 55 -9.68 4.53 5.35
N PRO A 56 -10.60 4.26 4.39
CA PRO A 56 -10.42 4.60 2.98
C PRO A 56 -10.33 6.12 2.76
N MET A 57 -10.94 6.95 3.61
CA MET A 57 -10.87 8.41 3.47
C MET A 57 -9.43 8.91 3.64
N ILE A 58 -8.66 8.25 4.50
CA ILE A 58 -7.24 8.54 4.74
C ILE A 58 -6.36 7.73 3.77
N HIS A 59 -6.70 6.47 3.56
CA HIS A 59 -5.92 5.49 2.80
C HIS A 59 -6.59 5.18 1.46
N ARG A 60 -6.43 6.09 0.49
CA ARG A 60 -7.02 5.92 -0.85
C ARG A 60 -6.38 4.80 -1.67
N LEU A 61 -5.17 4.41 -1.30
CA LEU A 61 -4.39 3.37 -1.94
C LEU A 61 -4.23 2.17 -1.02
N SER A 62 -4.17 0.99 -1.60
CA SER A 62 -3.89 -0.24 -0.88
C SER A 62 -2.83 -1.05 -1.62
N LEU A 63 -1.95 -1.71 -0.89
CA LEU A 63 -0.93 -2.57 -1.48
C LEU A 63 -1.59 -3.81 -2.09
N LYS A 64 -1.27 -4.14 -3.35
CA LYS A 64 -1.86 -5.32 -3.99
C LYS A 64 -1.34 -6.61 -3.37
N ASN A 65 -0.03 -6.68 -3.11
CA ASN A 65 0.63 -7.85 -2.57
C ASN A 65 1.54 -7.47 -1.39
N ILE A 66 1.12 -7.84 -0.17
CA ILE A 66 1.85 -7.56 1.07
C ILE A 66 3.14 -8.37 1.17
N GLU A 67 3.24 -9.51 0.48
CA GLU A 67 4.48 -10.29 0.46
C GLU A 67 5.65 -9.51 -0.13
N SER A 68 5.37 -8.53 -1.01
CA SER A 68 6.39 -7.61 -1.56
C SER A 68 7.06 -6.70 -0.51
N LEU A 69 6.57 -6.71 0.74
CA LEU A 69 7.14 -6.00 1.88
C LEU A 69 7.84 -6.88 2.90
N LYS A 70 7.70 -8.21 2.84
CA LYS A 70 8.31 -9.12 3.83
C LYS A 70 9.84 -8.95 3.90
N ASP A 71 10.49 -8.71 2.78
CA ASP A 71 11.95 -8.49 2.72
C ASP A 71 12.39 -7.05 3.06
N CYS A 72 11.44 -6.17 3.40
CA CYS A 72 11.72 -4.77 3.68
C CYS A 72 11.78 -4.54 5.18
N LYS A 73 13.00 -4.31 5.71
CA LYS A 73 13.22 -4.00 7.13
C LYS A 73 12.40 -2.81 7.63
N ASN A 74 12.11 -1.84 6.76
CA ASN A 74 11.31 -0.68 7.10
C ASN A 74 9.81 -0.87 6.86
N ALA A 75 9.32 -2.05 6.46
CA ALA A 75 7.90 -2.27 6.25
C ALA A 75 7.07 -2.02 7.52
N ALA A 76 7.68 -2.15 8.70
CA ALA A 76 7.06 -1.87 10.00
C ALA A 76 6.49 -0.44 10.15
N ILE A 77 6.98 0.55 9.40
CA ILE A 77 6.43 1.92 9.45
C ILE A 77 5.27 2.13 8.46
N ALA A 78 5.01 1.16 7.59
CA ALA A 78 3.92 1.25 6.62
C ALA A 78 2.56 1.09 7.33
N PRO A 79 1.55 1.90 6.98
CA PRO A 79 0.24 1.86 7.63
C PRO A 79 -0.41 0.48 7.53
N GLY A 80 -0.86 -0.07 8.66
CA GLY A 80 -1.55 -1.36 8.70
C GLY A 80 -0.67 -2.58 8.47
N PHE A 81 0.63 -2.42 8.21
CA PHE A 81 1.55 -3.56 8.09
C PHE A 81 1.78 -4.18 9.47
N SER A 82 1.31 -5.41 9.66
CA SER A 82 1.65 -6.23 10.80
C SER A 82 2.61 -7.32 10.33
N ASN A 83 3.85 -7.31 10.82
CA ASN A 83 4.75 -8.42 10.57
C ASN A 83 4.21 -9.65 11.32
N PRO A 84 3.80 -10.74 10.64
CA PRO A 84 3.25 -11.92 11.30
C PRO A 84 4.24 -12.67 12.21
N VAL A 85 5.49 -12.19 12.31
CA VAL A 85 6.56 -12.75 13.16
C VAL A 85 6.74 -11.97 14.48
N ALA A 86 6.01 -10.89 14.72
CA ALA A 86 6.08 -10.12 15.97
C ALA A 86 4.85 -10.36 16.88
N THR A 87 4.55 -11.62 17.15
CA THR A 87 3.76 -12.00 18.34
C THR A 87 4.73 -12.74 19.26
N GLY A 88 5.31 -11.99 20.19
CA GLY A 88 5.92 -12.53 21.41
C GLY A 88 4.89 -12.50 22.53
#